data_AF-U2UYE2-F1
#
_entry.id   AF-U2UYE2-F1
#
_cell.length_a   1.000
_cell.length_b   1.000
_cell.length_c   1.000
_cell.angle_alpha   90.00
_cell.angle_beta   90.00
_cell.angle_gamma   90.00
#
_symmetry.space_group_name_H-M   'P 1'
#
loop_
_entity.id
_entity.type
_entity.pdbx_description
1 polymer ?
#
loop_
_entity_poly.entity_id
_entity_poly.type
_entity_poly.pdbx_seq_one_letter_code
_entity_poly.pdbx_strand_id
1 'polypeptide(L)'
;MTEAALTQKAITVTRQAESAFCKFLSANDSGETGGHQVGILISRSAGRMFFCERELRDNHILKKPVRVKWQDDFFTDSCLTWYASKKELRLTRFGRSFSLLQAKYTGALFVLAKESDVDYAAFLFDTEDAIQQYLDAFGLTPAETNCLVQSNAASLELQEDAAIAQFISHLTMDFPSSYEMARAAREIIAQNQPFHVTKNPDQSLLDWIQMEYRLFRTIEHDRYGGIVTAGFSTVDDFLTLANKILNRRKSRAGKSLEHHLAALFDAYSIVYTAQGITEGKKKPDFLFPSAEKYHDISFPTEKLCTLAAKTTCKDRWRQVLNEANRLRSKPKYLCTLQQGISSAQMDEMQEECVVLVVPKPYIKTFPRTRQNRIWTIHKFVSYIKELQS
;
A
#
# COMPACT_ATOMS: atom_id res chain seq x y z
N MET A 1 34.18 -13.60 -7.30
CA MET A 1 32.74 -13.93 -7.33
C MET A 1 32.19 -13.55 -8.70
N THR A 2 31.23 -14.27 -9.27
CA THR A 2 30.56 -13.80 -10.51
C THR A 2 29.64 -12.62 -10.19
N GLU A 3 29.36 -11.76 -11.16
CA GLU A 3 28.49 -10.59 -10.96
C GLU A 3 27.08 -11.01 -10.51
N ALA A 4 26.49 -12.04 -11.13
CA ALA A 4 25.19 -12.58 -10.72
C ALA A 4 25.18 -13.07 -9.25
N ALA A 5 26.25 -13.72 -8.80
CA ALA A 5 26.36 -14.17 -7.41
C ALA A 5 26.53 -12.99 -6.45
N LEU A 6 27.24 -11.93 -6.87
CA LEU A 6 27.39 -10.70 -6.10
C LEU A 6 26.08 -9.94 -5.97
N THR A 7 25.29 -9.84 -7.05
CA THR A 7 23.95 -9.24 -7.02
C THR A 7 23.03 -9.99 -6.07
N GLN A 8 23.00 -11.33 -6.15
CA GLN A 8 22.20 -12.15 -5.23
C GLN A 8 22.65 -12.00 -3.77
N LYS A 9 23.96 -11.89 -3.54
CA LYS A 9 24.53 -11.63 -2.21
C LYS A 9 24.09 -10.27 -1.68
N ALA A 10 24.16 -9.22 -2.50
CA ALA A 10 23.72 -7.88 -2.12
C ALA A 10 22.23 -7.83 -1.79
N ILE A 11 21.38 -8.48 -2.60
CA ILE A 11 19.94 -8.60 -2.31
C ILE A 11 19.72 -9.27 -0.95
N THR A 12 20.44 -10.36 -0.67
CA THR A 12 20.34 -11.08 0.60
C THR A 12 20.77 -10.21 1.78
N VAL A 13 21.91 -9.52 1.67
CA VAL A 13 22.43 -8.63 2.71
C VAL A 13 21.50 -7.44 2.95
N THR A 14 21.03 -6.79 1.89
CA THR A 14 20.06 -5.68 1.99
C THR A 14 18.76 -6.13 2.67
N ARG A 15 18.28 -7.37 2.43
CA ARG A 15 17.08 -7.92 3.08
C ARG A 15 17.28 -8.19 4.58
N GLN A 16 18.50 -8.51 5.00
CA GLN A 16 18.84 -8.86 6.39
C GLN A 16 19.29 -7.64 7.21
N ALA A 17 19.68 -6.55 6.56
CA ALA A 17 20.15 -5.34 7.19
C ALA A 17 19.03 -4.59 7.95
N GLU A 18 19.40 -3.87 9.02
CA GLU A 18 18.48 -3.01 9.78
C GLU A 18 17.82 -1.95 8.88
N SER A 19 18.60 -1.46 7.92
CA SER A 19 18.16 -0.52 6.90
C SER A 19 19.18 -0.50 5.77
N ALA A 20 18.78 -0.05 4.59
CA ALA A 20 19.68 0.11 3.46
C ALA A 20 19.34 1.38 2.66
N PHE A 21 20.30 1.83 1.86
CA PHE A 21 20.24 3.00 1.01
C PHE A 21 20.80 2.65 -0.35
N CYS A 22 20.17 3.12 -1.43
CA CYS A 22 20.75 3.02 -2.76
C CYS A 22 20.64 4.32 -3.54
N LYS A 23 21.60 4.59 -4.43
CA LYS A 23 21.60 5.71 -5.36
C LYS A 23 22.45 5.40 -6.57
N PHE A 24 22.22 6.08 -7.68
CA PHE A 24 23.21 6.17 -8.74
C PHE A 24 24.33 7.16 -8.37
N LEU A 25 25.58 6.79 -8.62
CA LEU A 25 26.72 7.67 -8.39
C LEU A 25 26.72 8.84 -9.37
N SER A 26 26.85 10.05 -8.86
CA SER A 26 27.08 11.24 -9.68
C SER A 26 28.56 11.37 -10.06
N ALA A 27 28.87 12.20 -11.05
CA ALA A 27 30.24 12.54 -11.44
C ALA A 27 31.09 13.10 -10.28
N ASN A 28 30.45 13.75 -9.28
CA ASN A 28 31.13 14.20 -8.07
C ASN A 28 31.46 13.04 -7.11
N ASP A 29 30.59 12.03 -7.02
CA ASP A 29 30.80 10.88 -6.14
C ASP A 29 31.95 10.00 -6.66
N SER A 30 32.02 9.81 -7.99
CA SER A 30 33.03 9.00 -8.68
C SER A 30 34.38 9.70 -8.88
N GLY A 31 34.49 10.98 -8.49
CA GLY A 31 35.70 11.78 -8.61
C GLY A 31 35.99 12.31 -10.02
N GLU A 32 35.06 12.17 -10.97
CA GLU A 32 35.21 12.60 -12.36
C GLU A 32 35.37 14.13 -12.49
N THR A 33 34.73 14.91 -11.62
CA THR A 33 34.78 16.38 -11.68
C THR A 33 36.09 16.99 -11.17
N GLY A 34 37.03 16.18 -10.65
CA GLY A 34 38.34 16.64 -10.15
C GLY A 34 38.27 17.59 -8.94
N GLY A 35 37.09 17.76 -8.33
CA GLY A 35 36.87 18.67 -7.21
C GLY A 35 37.42 18.15 -5.87
N HIS A 36 37.68 19.07 -4.94
CA HIS A 36 38.17 18.75 -3.58
C HIS A 36 37.16 17.97 -2.70
N GLN A 37 35.89 17.88 -3.12
CA GLN A 37 34.86 17.20 -2.34
C GLN A 37 34.91 15.69 -2.57
N VAL A 38 35.65 14.99 -1.70
CA VAL A 38 35.81 13.54 -1.73
C VAL A 38 34.70 12.87 -0.90
N GLY A 39 34.00 11.88 -1.48
CA GLY A 39 33.03 11.05 -0.75
C GLY A 39 31.69 10.89 -1.45
N ILE A 40 31.00 9.78 -1.16
CA ILE A 40 29.66 9.50 -1.67
C ILE A 40 28.64 10.34 -0.90
N LEU A 41 27.91 11.20 -1.60
CA LEU A 41 26.80 11.97 -1.07
C LEU A 41 25.62 11.03 -0.77
N ILE A 42 25.16 11.07 0.48
CA ILE A 42 23.98 10.35 0.94
C ILE A 42 22.83 11.34 1.12
N SER A 43 21.65 10.98 0.64
CA SER A 43 20.47 11.83 0.77
C SER A 43 20.11 12.11 2.23
N ARG A 44 19.65 13.33 2.52
CA ARG A 44 19.17 13.71 3.86
C ARG A 44 18.02 12.82 4.34
N SER A 45 17.17 12.31 3.43
CA SER A 45 16.08 11.40 3.78
C SER A 45 16.59 10.09 4.40
N ALA A 46 17.83 9.69 4.08
CA ALA A 46 18.51 8.54 4.68
C ALA A 46 19.27 8.90 5.96
N GLY A 47 19.29 10.16 6.42
CA GLY A 47 20.03 10.58 7.62
C GLY A 47 19.63 9.81 8.88
N ARG A 48 18.36 9.43 9.00
CA ARG A 48 17.81 8.60 10.10
C ARG A 48 18.41 7.20 10.21
N MET A 49 19.10 6.72 9.17
CA MET A 49 19.84 5.46 9.19
C MET A 49 21.10 5.53 10.06
N PHE A 50 21.63 6.73 10.28
CA PHE A 50 22.96 6.92 10.88
C PHE A 50 22.94 7.74 12.17
N PHE A 51 22.03 8.72 12.26
CA PHE A 51 21.91 9.66 13.36
C PHE A 51 20.44 9.86 13.75
N CYS A 52 20.18 10.11 15.03
CA CYS A 52 18.86 10.51 15.49
C CYS A 52 18.59 11.99 15.19
N GLU A 53 17.31 12.39 15.20
CA GLU A 53 16.95 13.78 14.89
C GLU A 53 17.55 14.79 15.86
N ARG A 54 17.74 14.40 17.12
CA ARG A 54 18.34 15.26 18.14
C ARG A 54 19.80 15.57 17.80
N GLU A 55 20.58 14.55 17.45
CA GLU A 55 21.98 14.72 17.05
C GLU A 55 22.11 15.67 15.85
N LEU A 56 21.27 15.47 14.81
CA LEU A 56 21.29 16.29 13.60
C LEU A 56 20.91 17.76 13.83
N ARG A 57 20.06 18.04 14.83
CA ARG A 57 19.67 19.41 15.23
C ARG A 57 20.74 20.09 16.07
N ASP A 58 21.32 19.37 17.01
CA ASP A 58 22.13 19.96 18.08
C ASP A 58 23.61 20.14 17.68
N ASN A 59 24.05 19.57 16.55
CA ASN A 59 25.45 19.55 16.15
C ASN A 59 25.69 20.14 14.75
N HIS A 60 26.73 20.98 14.63
CA HIS A 60 27.12 21.58 13.35
C HIS A 60 27.84 20.60 12.41
N ILE A 61 28.66 19.69 12.96
CA ILE A 61 29.33 18.62 12.23
C ILE A 61 29.30 17.35 13.09
N LEU A 62 28.72 16.26 12.59
CA LEU A 62 28.79 14.95 13.23
C LEU A 62 29.71 14.04 12.43
N LYS A 63 30.52 13.24 13.12
CA LYS A 63 31.36 12.21 12.52
C LYS A 63 31.11 10.89 13.21
N LYS A 64 30.73 9.87 12.44
CA LYS A 64 30.55 8.49 12.91
C LYS A 64 31.55 7.60 12.17
N PRO A 65 32.63 7.16 12.83
CA PRO A 65 33.51 6.12 12.28
C PRO A 65 32.73 4.83 12.10
N VAL A 66 32.89 4.19 10.94
CA VAL A 66 32.20 2.93 10.58
C VAL A 66 33.13 2.04 9.79
N ARG A 67 32.90 0.74 9.86
CA ARG A 67 33.58 -0.27 9.05
C ARG A 67 32.67 -0.69 7.90
N VAL A 68 33.15 -0.61 6.67
CA VAL A 68 32.36 -0.96 5.48
C VAL A 68 32.99 -2.12 4.74
N LYS A 69 32.25 -3.21 4.54
CA LYS A 69 32.63 -4.33 3.68
C LYS A 69 32.17 -4.08 2.25
N TRP A 70 33.09 -4.02 1.28
CA TRP A 70 32.80 -3.71 -0.11
C TRP A 70 32.79 -4.96 -0.98
N GLN A 71 31.75 -5.12 -1.81
CA GLN A 71 31.60 -6.20 -2.79
C GLN A 71 31.77 -7.61 -2.20
N ASP A 72 31.47 -7.77 -0.90
CA ASP A 72 31.73 -8.98 -0.11
C ASP A 72 33.22 -9.42 -0.05
N ASP A 73 34.16 -8.52 -0.35
CA ASP A 73 35.58 -8.82 -0.57
C ASP A 73 36.51 -8.18 0.49
N PHE A 74 36.55 -6.84 0.56
CA PHE A 74 37.49 -6.11 1.41
C PHE A 74 36.79 -5.08 2.31
N PHE A 75 37.53 -4.55 3.31
CA PHE A 75 37.00 -3.58 4.28
C PHE A 75 37.66 -2.21 4.19
N THR A 76 36.92 -1.17 4.57
CA THR A 76 37.45 0.19 4.81
C THR A 76 37.02 0.74 6.17
N ASP A 77 37.94 1.46 6.83
CA ASP A 77 37.64 2.28 8.01
C ASP A 77 37.12 3.66 7.56
N SER A 78 35.82 3.72 7.31
CA SER A 78 35.13 4.87 6.75
C SER A 78 34.56 5.80 7.82
N CYS A 79 34.07 6.95 7.37
CA CYS A 79 33.41 7.92 8.26
C CYS A 79 32.20 8.52 7.57
N LEU A 80 31.05 8.37 8.23
CA LEU A 80 29.83 9.10 7.92
C LEU A 80 29.92 10.48 8.55
N THR A 81 29.74 11.52 7.75
CA THR A 81 29.87 12.91 8.20
C THR A 81 28.65 13.73 7.81
N TRP A 82 27.95 14.28 8.79
CA TRP A 82 26.87 15.25 8.60
C TRP A 82 27.43 16.67 8.67
N TYR A 83 27.10 17.51 7.68
CA TYR A 83 27.45 18.93 7.65
C TYR A 83 26.18 19.78 7.71
N ALA A 84 25.87 20.35 8.87
CA ALA A 84 24.65 21.13 9.06
C ALA A 84 24.58 22.36 8.14
N SER A 85 25.71 23.02 7.88
CA SER A 85 25.80 24.22 7.04
C SER A 85 25.36 23.98 5.59
N LYS A 86 25.69 22.80 5.06
CA LYS A 86 25.36 22.38 3.69
C LYS A 86 24.12 21.49 3.64
N LYS A 87 23.62 21.05 4.79
CA LYS A 87 22.54 20.06 4.94
C LYS A 87 22.84 18.76 4.18
N GLU A 88 24.10 18.34 4.16
CA GLU A 88 24.57 17.16 3.42
C GLU A 88 25.15 16.09 4.34
N LEU A 89 24.97 14.84 3.95
CA LEU A 89 25.59 13.67 4.59
C LEU A 89 26.54 13.01 3.59
N ARG A 90 27.74 12.62 4.04
CA ARG A 90 28.72 11.95 3.18
C ARG A 90 29.34 10.73 3.84
N LEU A 91 29.54 9.68 3.06
CA LEU A 91 30.43 8.57 3.41
C LEU A 91 31.82 8.87 2.81
N THR A 92 32.85 8.82 3.65
CA THR A 92 34.23 9.23 3.31
C THR A 92 35.26 8.30 3.93
N ARG A 93 36.56 8.58 3.72
CA ARG A 93 37.70 7.79 4.24
C ARG A 93 37.72 6.36 3.72
N PHE A 94 37.84 6.20 2.41
CA PHE A 94 37.95 4.89 1.78
C PHE A 94 39.38 4.35 1.69
N GLY A 95 40.38 5.17 2.05
CA GLY A 95 41.81 4.85 1.89
C GLY A 95 42.39 5.31 0.55
N ARG A 96 43.72 5.27 0.42
CA ARG A 96 44.45 5.77 -0.76
C ARG A 96 44.33 4.89 -2.01
N SER A 97 43.92 3.63 -1.85
CA SER A 97 43.89 2.61 -2.90
C SER A 97 42.45 2.17 -3.25
N PHE A 98 41.45 3.01 -2.98
CA PHE A 98 40.06 2.66 -3.22
C PHE A 98 39.72 2.71 -4.71
N SER A 99 39.52 1.54 -5.32
CA SER A 99 39.32 1.39 -6.77
C SER A 99 37.87 1.56 -7.24
N LEU A 100 36.92 1.62 -6.32
CA LEU A 100 35.47 1.62 -6.60
C LEU A 100 34.85 3.02 -6.75
N LEU A 101 35.67 4.09 -6.75
CA LEU A 101 35.24 5.46 -7.03
C LEU A 101 36.19 6.08 -8.07
N GLN A 102 35.94 5.73 -9.32
CA GLN A 102 36.64 6.22 -10.49
C GLN A 102 35.60 6.66 -11.52
N ALA A 103 35.97 7.54 -12.46
CA ALA A 103 35.07 8.09 -13.46
C ALA A 103 34.26 7.02 -14.23
N LYS A 104 34.80 5.81 -14.44
CA LYS A 104 34.08 4.71 -15.10
C LYS A 104 32.80 4.26 -14.36
N TYR A 105 32.70 4.53 -13.06
CA TYR A 105 31.54 4.16 -12.24
C TYR A 105 30.52 5.31 -12.09
N THR A 106 30.69 6.42 -12.83
CA THR A 106 29.64 7.44 -12.92
C THR A 106 28.38 6.80 -13.50
N GLY A 107 27.26 6.90 -12.78
CA GLY A 107 26.01 6.25 -13.17
C GLY A 107 25.86 4.80 -12.67
N ALA A 108 26.84 4.24 -11.98
CA ALA A 108 26.71 2.93 -11.33
C ALA A 108 25.74 3.00 -10.12
N LEU A 109 24.99 1.93 -9.86
CA LEU A 109 24.13 1.81 -8.69
C LEU A 109 24.96 1.45 -7.47
N PHE A 110 25.04 2.38 -6.52
CA PHE A 110 25.61 2.18 -5.19
C PHE A 110 24.54 1.73 -4.20
N VAL A 111 24.85 0.72 -3.41
CA VAL A 111 24.04 0.18 -2.32
C VAL A 111 24.84 0.21 -1.03
N LEU A 112 24.24 0.65 0.07
CA LEU A 112 24.79 0.63 1.42
C LEU A 112 23.77 0.01 2.37
N ALA A 113 24.14 -1.06 3.04
CA ALA A 113 23.32 -1.80 4.00
C ALA A 113 23.91 -1.69 5.40
N LYS A 114 23.09 -1.35 6.40
CA LYS A 114 23.47 -1.25 7.81
C LYS A 114 23.29 -2.61 8.49
N GLU A 115 24.38 -3.28 8.81
CA GLU A 115 24.35 -4.56 9.53
C GLU A 115 24.34 -4.33 11.05
N SER A 116 25.06 -3.31 11.52
CA SER A 116 25.05 -2.85 12.92
C SER A 116 25.26 -1.34 12.97
N ASP A 117 25.36 -0.75 14.17
CA ASP A 117 25.69 0.67 14.31
C ASP A 117 27.11 1.03 13.83
N VAL A 118 28.01 0.05 13.72
CA VAL A 118 29.41 0.26 13.31
C VAL A 118 29.78 -0.50 12.03
N ASP A 119 29.06 -1.57 11.68
CA ASP A 119 29.33 -2.41 10.52
C ASP A 119 28.30 -2.22 9.40
N TYR A 120 28.81 -2.08 8.19
CA TYR A 120 28.03 -1.86 6.98
C TYR A 120 28.56 -2.73 5.84
N ALA A 121 27.67 -3.11 4.94
CA ALA A 121 28.03 -3.72 3.66
C ALA A 121 27.71 -2.74 2.52
N ALA A 122 28.56 -2.70 1.50
CA ALA A 122 28.40 -1.83 0.35
C ALA A 122 28.65 -2.58 -0.97
N PHE A 123 27.83 -2.28 -1.97
CA PHE A 123 27.90 -2.89 -3.29
C PHE A 123 27.82 -1.82 -4.38
N LEU A 124 28.42 -2.10 -5.52
CA LEU A 124 28.41 -1.23 -6.69
C LEU A 124 28.13 -2.06 -7.95
N PHE A 125 27.08 -1.69 -8.68
CA PHE A 125 26.67 -2.36 -9.93
C PHE A 125 26.79 -1.41 -11.10
N ASP A 126 27.54 -1.82 -12.12
CA ASP A 126 27.89 -0.99 -13.28
C ASP A 126 27.33 -1.57 -14.60
N THR A 127 26.60 -2.68 -14.52
CA THR A 127 25.93 -3.33 -15.65
C THR A 127 24.42 -3.19 -15.53
N GLU A 128 23.74 -3.00 -16.66
CA GLU A 128 22.28 -2.86 -16.69
C GLU A 128 21.57 -4.06 -16.07
N ASP A 129 22.03 -5.28 -16.35
CA ASP A 129 21.43 -6.52 -15.81
C ASP A 129 21.49 -6.58 -14.27
N ALA A 130 22.65 -6.28 -13.67
CA ALA A 130 22.80 -6.31 -12.22
C ALA A 130 22.01 -5.19 -11.54
N ILE A 131 21.97 -4.00 -12.15
CA ILE A 131 21.17 -2.86 -11.68
C ILE A 131 19.69 -3.23 -11.69
N GLN A 132 19.18 -3.71 -12.82
CA GLN A 132 17.77 -4.06 -12.98
C GLN A 132 17.37 -5.19 -12.02
N GLN A 133 18.19 -6.24 -11.91
CA GLN A 133 17.94 -7.35 -10.99
C GLN A 133 17.85 -6.87 -9.53
N TYR A 134 18.73 -5.96 -9.09
CA TYR A 134 18.67 -5.42 -7.74
C TYR A 134 17.41 -4.56 -7.55
N LEU A 135 17.10 -3.66 -8.48
CA LEU A 135 15.94 -2.77 -8.38
C LEU A 135 14.62 -3.55 -8.35
N ASP A 136 14.47 -4.56 -9.22
CA ASP A 136 13.29 -5.44 -9.27
C ASP A 136 13.09 -6.21 -7.97
N ALA A 137 14.19 -6.67 -7.34
CA ALA A 137 14.13 -7.41 -6.08
C ALA A 137 13.57 -6.59 -4.90
N PHE A 138 13.54 -5.26 -5.01
CA PHE A 138 13.00 -4.32 -4.03
C PHE A 138 11.84 -3.47 -4.58
N GLY A 139 11.34 -3.76 -5.79
CA GLY A 139 10.23 -3.04 -6.43
C GLY A 139 10.52 -1.56 -6.69
N LEU A 140 11.77 -1.20 -6.98
CA LEU A 140 12.20 0.18 -7.22
C LEU A 140 12.32 0.46 -8.72
N THR A 141 11.99 1.69 -9.13
CA THR A 141 12.43 2.23 -10.42
C THR A 141 13.71 3.06 -10.27
N PRO A 142 14.48 3.32 -11.35
CA PRO A 142 15.67 4.16 -11.28
C PRO A 142 15.42 5.56 -10.67
N ALA A 143 14.23 6.13 -10.91
CA ALA A 143 13.82 7.44 -10.38
C ALA A 143 13.51 7.43 -8.88
N GLU A 144 13.27 6.26 -8.28
CA GLU A 144 12.95 6.08 -6.87
C GLU A 144 14.20 5.77 -6.02
N THR A 145 15.39 5.76 -6.63
CA THR A 145 16.67 5.67 -5.91
C THR A 145 17.02 6.97 -5.17
N ASN A 146 18.18 7.03 -4.53
CA ASN A 146 18.61 8.13 -3.66
C ASN A 146 17.73 8.30 -2.40
N CYS A 147 17.14 7.19 -1.94
CA CYS A 147 16.40 7.09 -0.70
C CYS A 147 16.72 5.76 0.01
N LEU A 148 16.11 5.54 1.18
CA LEU A 148 16.28 4.26 1.88
C LEU A 148 15.58 3.14 1.10
N VAL A 149 16.31 2.06 0.82
CA VAL A 149 15.75 0.81 0.31
C VAL A 149 14.86 0.26 1.42
N GLN A 150 13.55 0.26 1.20
CA GLN A 150 12.60 -0.24 2.18
C GLN A 150 12.66 -1.78 2.21
N SER A 151 13.52 -2.34 3.06
CA SER A 151 13.56 -3.78 3.40
C SER A 151 12.24 -4.31 3.98
N ASN A 152 11.34 -3.42 4.39
CA ASN A 152 10.02 -3.79 4.93
C ASN A 152 9.09 -4.39 3.87
N ALA A 153 9.08 -3.96 2.62
CA ALA A 153 8.06 -4.43 1.67
C ALA A 153 8.18 -5.94 1.37
N ALA A 154 9.40 -6.42 1.09
CA ALA A 154 9.64 -7.84 0.82
C ALA A 154 9.51 -8.73 2.08
N SER A 155 9.90 -8.23 3.26
CA SER A 155 9.73 -8.94 4.53
C SER A 155 8.25 -9.04 4.94
N LEU A 156 7.50 -7.94 4.78
CA LEU A 156 6.06 -7.90 5.01
C LEU A 156 5.32 -8.84 4.06
N GLU A 157 5.68 -8.85 2.77
CA GLU A 157 5.06 -9.73 1.79
C GLU A 157 5.28 -11.21 2.14
N LEU A 158 6.50 -11.58 2.58
CA LEU A 158 6.80 -12.94 3.05
C LEU A 158 6.01 -13.32 4.32
N GLN A 159 5.87 -12.39 5.27
CA GLN A 159 5.06 -12.60 6.48
C GLN A 159 3.58 -12.76 6.15
N GLU A 160 3.06 -11.94 5.24
CA GLU A 160 1.69 -12.03 4.74
C GLU A 160 1.45 -13.35 4.00
N ASP A 161 2.38 -13.78 3.15
CA ASP A 161 2.28 -15.06 2.45
C ASP A 161 2.31 -16.25 3.42
N ALA A 162 3.14 -16.19 4.47
CA ALA A 162 3.14 -17.20 5.53
C ALA A 162 1.81 -17.23 6.30
N ALA A 163 1.24 -16.07 6.62
CA ALA A 163 -0.05 -15.96 7.28
C ALA A 163 -1.21 -16.47 6.39
N ILE A 164 -1.17 -16.17 5.08
CA ILE A 164 -2.10 -16.72 4.09
C ILE A 164 -2.00 -18.25 4.06
N ALA A 165 -0.79 -18.81 3.96
CA ALA A 165 -0.58 -20.25 3.92
C ALA A 165 -1.09 -20.93 5.22
N GLN A 166 -0.82 -20.32 6.37
CA GLN A 166 -1.32 -20.78 7.65
C GLN A 166 -2.85 -20.77 7.69
N PHE A 167 -3.50 -19.70 7.23
CA PHE A 167 -4.95 -19.63 7.15
C PHE A 167 -5.52 -20.76 6.28
N ILE A 168 -4.95 -20.98 5.09
CA ILE A 168 -5.40 -22.03 4.16
C ILE A 168 -5.26 -23.43 4.76
N SER A 169 -4.16 -23.69 5.48
CA SER A 169 -3.92 -25.01 6.10
C SER A 169 -4.96 -25.42 7.14
N HIS A 170 -5.62 -24.45 7.78
CA HIS A 170 -6.67 -24.69 8.78
C HIS A 170 -8.09 -24.75 8.19
N LEU A 171 -8.25 -24.54 6.88
CA LEU A 171 -9.57 -24.56 6.25
C LEU A 171 -10.12 -25.99 6.17
N THR A 172 -11.23 -26.22 6.86
CA THR A 172 -12.01 -27.47 6.77
C THR A 172 -13.00 -27.51 5.61
N MET A 173 -13.15 -26.37 4.91
CA MET A 173 -14.09 -26.18 3.81
C MET A 173 -13.38 -25.69 2.54
N ASP A 174 -14.02 -25.89 1.38
CA ASP A 174 -13.45 -25.47 0.10
C ASP A 174 -13.21 -23.97 0.02
N PHE A 175 -14.24 -23.18 0.38
CA PHE A 175 -14.21 -21.72 0.34
C PHE A 175 -14.95 -21.13 1.54
N PRO A 176 -14.29 -20.32 2.36
CA PRO A 176 -14.96 -19.60 3.45
C PRO A 176 -15.97 -18.58 2.93
N SER A 177 -16.85 -18.14 3.82
CA SER A 177 -17.81 -17.07 3.54
C SER A 177 -17.10 -15.75 3.19
N SER A 178 -17.82 -14.83 2.54
CA SER A 178 -17.28 -13.49 2.24
C SER A 178 -16.91 -12.72 3.50
N TYR A 179 -17.63 -12.95 4.61
CA TYR A 179 -17.34 -12.33 5.90
C TYR A 179 -16.04 -12.87 6.50
N GLU A 180 -15.86 -14.20 6.56
CA GLU A 180 -14.65 -14.83 7.10
C GLU A 180 -13.40 -14.42 6.32
N MET A 181 -13.52 -14.37 4.99
CA MET A 181 -12.43 -13.93 4.12
C MET A 181 -12.05 -12.47 4.35
N ALA A 182 -13.03 -11.59 4.42
CA ALA A 182 -12.80 -10.18 4.72
C ALA A 182 -12.17 -10.02 6.12
N ARG A 183 -12.63 -10.79 7.12
CA ARG A 183 -12.06 -10.80 8.48
C ARG A 183 -10.60 -11.26 8.49
N ALA A 184 -10.32 -12.39 7.86
CA ALA A 184 -8.96 -12.94 7.78
C ALA A 184 -7.99 -11.97 7.10
N ALA A 185 -8.40 -11.32 6.01
CA ALA A 185 -7.58 -10.31 5.34
C ALA A 185 -7.21 -9.13 6.27
N ARG A 186 -8.16 -8.67 7.09
CA ARG A 186 -7.91 -7.62 8.08
C ARG A 186 -6.99 -8.08 9.20
N GLU A 187 -7.17 -9.30 9.69
CA GLU A 187 -6.32 -9.91 10.73
C GLU A 187 -4.87 -10.03 10.25
N ILE A 188 -4.64 -10.51 9.02
CA ILE A 188 -3.31 -10.62 8.42
C ILE A 188 -2.62 -9.24 8.35
N ILE A 189 -3.33 -8.21 7.87
CA ILE A 189 -2.78 -6.84 7.84
C ILE A 189 -2.52 -6.31 9.25
N ALA A 190 -3.41 -6.56 10.21
CA ALA A 190 -3.30 -6.06 11.57
C ALA A 190 -2.10 -6.65 12.33
N GLN A 191 -1.65 -7.87 12.00
CA GLN A 191 -0.41 -8.45 12.56
C GLN A 191 0.82 -7.59 12.27
N ASN A 192 0.86 -6.98 11.09
CA ASN A 192 1.97 -6.15 10.65
C ASN A 192 1.75 -4.65 10.92
N GLN A 193 0.49 -4.20 10.93
CA GLN A 193 0.12 -2.79 11.04
C GLN A 193 -1.12 -2.56 11.94
N PRO A 194 -1.01 -2.79 13.27
CA PRO A 194 -2.16 -2.82 14.18
C PRO A 194 -2.93 -1.50 14.33
N PHE A 195 -2.32 -0.36 13.99
CA PHE A 195 -2.93 0.97 14.12
C PHE A 195 -3.20 1.68 12.78
N HIS A 196 -3.17 0.96 11.65
CA HIS A 196 -3.25 1.60 10.34
C HIS A 196 -4.64 2.21 10.07
N VAL A 197 -5.71 1.49 10.46
CA VAL A 197 -7.10 1.87 10.20
C VAL A 197 -7.49 3.22 10.80
N THR A 198 -7.08 3.50 12.04
CA THR A 198 -7.45 4.73 12.74
C THR A 198 -6.68 5.95 12.24
N LYS A 199 -5.49 5.74 11.65
CA LYS A 199 -4.63 6.80 11.11
C LYS A 199 -4.98 7.16 9.67
N ASN A 200 -5.30 6.18 8.83
CA ASN A 200 -5.54 6.37 7.41
C ASN A 200 -6.63 5.42 6.89
N PRO A 201 -7.92 5.78 7.04
CA PRO A 201 -9.03 4.91 6.64
C PRO A 201 -9.11 4.73 5.12
N ASP A 202 -8.67 5.74 4.35
CA ASP A 202 -8.61 5.68 2.89
C ASP A 202 -7.63 4.61 2.40
N GLN A 203 -6.41 4.57 2.94
CA GLN A 203 -5.43 3.54 2.55
C GLN A 203 -5.78 2.17 3.14
N SER A 204 -6.24 2.12 4.39
CA SER A 204 -6.58 0.86 5.05
C SER A 204 -7.67 0.08 4.33
N LEU A 205 -8.69 0.78 3.80
CA LEU A 205 -9.73 0.14 2.99
C LEU A 205 -9.15 -0.51 1.73
N LEU A 206 -8.19 0.14 1.07
CA LEU A 206 -7.53 -0.41 -0.12
C LEU A 206 -6.65 -1.61 0.22
N ASP A 207 -5.88 -1.53 1.29
CA ASP A 207 -5.02 -2.62 1.73
C ASP A 207 -5.84 -3.86 2.08
N TRP A 208 -6.95 -3.70 2.81
CA TRP A 208 -7.87 -4.78 3.15
C TRP A 208 -8.47 -5.46 1.92
N ILE A 209 -8.90 -4.67 0.93
CA ILE A 209 -9.43 -5.20 -0.34
C ILE A 209 -8.34 -5.97 -1.10
N GLN A 210 -7.13 -5.44 -1.17
CA GLN A 210 -6.01 -6.07 -1.87
C GLN A 210 -5.57 -7.37 -1.20
N MET A 211 -5.50 -7.40 0.14
CA MET A 211 -5.18 -8.59 0.91
C MET A 211 -6.25 -9.67 0.76
N GLU A 212 -7.54 -9.30 0.83
CA GLU A 212 -8.63 -10.26 0.60
C GLU A 212 -8.55 -10.86 -0.81
N TYR A 213 -8.23 -10.03 -1.82
CA TYR A 213 -8.04 -10.50 -3.17
C TYR A 213 -6.87 -11.50 -3.27
N ARG A 214 -5.70 -11.19 -2.68
CA ARG A 214 -4.55 -12.11 -2.62
C ARG A 214 -4.94 -13.42 -1.94
N LEU A 215 -5.50 -13.36 -0.73
CA LEU A 215 -5.97 -14.52 0.03
C LEU A 215 -6.92 -15.40 -0.81
N PHE A 216 -7.90 -14.78 -1.47
CA PHE A 216 -8.84 -15.51 -2.33
C PHE A 216 -8.16 -16.18 -3.52
N ARG A 217 -7.23 -15.48 -4.18
CA ARG A 217 -6.49 -16.02 -5.32
C ARG A 217 -5.62 -17.21 -4.92
N THR A 218 -5.01 -17.16 -3.74
CA THR A 218 -4.22 -18.28 -3.21
C THR A 218 -5.11 -19.49 -2.92
N ILE A 219 -6.28 -19.31 -2.30
CA ILE A 219 -7.26 -20.40 -2.12
C ILE A 219 -7.73 -20.93 -3.47
N GLU A 220 -8.03 -20.06 -4.43
CA GLU A 220 -8.49 -20.47 -5.75
C GLU A 220 -7.46 -21.32 -6.49
N HIS A 221 -6.18 -20.94 -6.40
CA HIS A 221 -5.08 -21.73 -6.95
C HIS A 221 -4.91 -23.06 -6.22
N ASP A 222 -4.96 -23.07 -4.89
CA ASP A 222 -4.85 -24.30 -4.09
C ASP A 222 -5.97 -25.31 -4.42
N ARG A 223 -7.22 -24.85 -4.53
CA ARG A 223 -8.38 -25.73 -4.79
C ARG A 223 -8.52 -26.17 -6.25
N TYR A 224 -8.20 -25.29 -7.20
CA TYR A 224 -8.47 -25.53 -8.62
C TYR A 224 -7.24 -25.68 -9.49
N GLY A 225 -6.04 -25.33 -9.00
CA GLY A 225 -4.80 -25.38 -9.77
C GLY A 225 -4.55 -26.76 -10.36
N GLY A 226 -4.66 -27.81 -9.53
CA GLY A 226 -4.50 -29.19 -10.00
C GLY A 226 -5.51 -29.60 -11.08
N ILE A 227 -6.77 -29.18 -10.95
CA ILE A 227 -7.83 -29.48 -11.94
C ILE A 227 -7.54 -28.77 -13.26
N VAL A 228 -7.15 -27.49 -13.20
CA VAL A 228 -6.83 -26.70 -14.39
C VAL A 228 -5.59 -27.25 -15.10
N THR A 229 -4.56 -27.68 -14.36
CA THR A 229 -3.34 -28.28 -14.92
C THR A 229 -3.60 -29.66 -15.53
N ALA A 230 -4.47 -30.47 -14.92
CA ALA A 230 -4.85 -31.78 -15.45
C ALA A 230 -5.66 -31.69 -16.75
N GLY A 231 -6.31 -30.55 -17.01
CA GLY A 231 -7.15 -30.33 -18.19
C GLY A 231 -8.57 -30.90 -18.03
N PHE A 232 -9.35 -30.81 -19.10
CA PHE A 232 -10.78 -31.21 -19.11
C PHE A 232 -11.03 -32.23 -20.21
N SER A 233 -11.84 -33.24 -19.92
CA SER A 233 -12.23 -34.27 -20.88
C SER A 233 -13.28 -33.78 -21.89
N THR A 234 -14.11 -32.81 -21.49
CA THR A 234 -15.13 -32.20 -22.36
C THR A 234 -15.15 -30.68 -22.23
N VAL A 235 -15.71 -30.02 -23.25
CA VAL A 235 -15.97 -28.56 -23.22
C VAL A 235 -16.96 -28.20 -22.11
N ASP A 236 -17.96 -29.06 -21.85
CA ASP A 236 -18.99 -28.82 -20.84
C ASP A 236 -18.42 -28.85 -19.42
N ASP A 237 -17.46 -29.74 -19.13
CA ASP A 237 -16.77 -29.78 -17.84
C ASP A 237 -15.98 -28.49 -17.58
N PHE A 238 -15.29 -28.00 -18.61
CA PHE A 238 -14.60 -26.71 -18.57
C PHE A 238 -15.57 -25.55 -18.32
N LEU A 239 -16.65 -25.45 -19.09
CA LEU A 239 -17.63 -24.38 -18.96
C LEU A 239 -18.33 -24.41 -17.58
N THR A 240 -18.61 -25.59 -17.05
CA THR A 240 -19.22 -25.75 -15.73
C THR A 240 -18.31 -25.21 -14.63
N LEU A 241 -17.02 -25.57 -14.64
CA LEU A 241 -16.07 -25.06 -13.66
C LEU A 241 -15.84 -23.55 -13.82
N ALA A 242 -15.68 -23.07 -15.06
CA ALA A 242 -15.48 -21.66 -15.36
C ALA A 242 -16.66 -20.81 -14.84
N ASN A 243 -17.90 -21.24 -15.09
CA ASN A 243 -19.10 -20.56 -14.59
C ASN A 243 -19.17 -20.57 -13.06
N LYS A 244 -18.84 -21.69 -12.41
CA LYS A 244 -18.78 -21.78 -10.93
C LYS A 244 -17.78 -20.78 -10.36
N ILE A 245 -16.59 -20.67 -10.96
CA ILE A 245 -15.54 -19.73 -10.55
C ILE A 245 -15.99 -18.28 -10.78
N LEU A 246 -16.51 -17.94 -11.95
CA LEU A 246 -16.97 -16.59 -12.30
C LEU A 246 -18.09 -16.11 -11.37
N ASN A 247 -19.08 -16.96 -11.13
CA ASN A 247 -20.19 -16.65 -10.23
C ASN A 247 -19.71 -16.42 -8.79
N ARG A 248 -18.74 -17.21 -8.33
CA ARG A 248 -18.13 -17.00 -7.01
C ARG A 248 -17.42 -15.65 -6.92
N ARG A 249 -16.59 -15.29 -7.92
CA ARG A 249 -15.91 -13.98 -7.95
C ARG A 249 -16.91 -12.82 -7.93
N LYS A 250 -18.00 -12.92 -8.70
CA LYS A 250 -19.05 -11.90 -8.77
C LYS A 250 -19.78 -11.72 -7.44
N SER A 251 -20.15 -12.82 -6.78
CA SER A 251 -20.83 -12.80 -5.48
C SER A 251 -19.93 -12.18 -4.38
N ARG A 252 -18.65 -12.57 -4.34
CA ARG A 252 -17.71 -12.10 -3.31
C ARG A 252 -17.36 -10.62 -3.46
N ALA A 253 -17.08 -10.16 -4.67
CA ALA A 253 -16.71 -8.77 -4.93
C ALA A 253 -17.80 -7.78 -4.51
N GLY A 254 -19.09 -8.16 -4.59
CA GLY A 254 -20.19 -7.31 -4.12
C GLY A 254 -20.17 -7.11 -2.60
N LYS A 255 -20.04 -8.20 -1.84
CA LYS A 255 -20.12 -8.18 -0.37
C LYS A 255 -18.83 -7.75 0.34
N SER A 256 -17.68 -7.94 -0.31
CA SER A 256 -16.36 -7.58 0.25
C SER A 256 -16.30 -6.11 0.69
N LEU A 257 -16.71 -5.17 -0.17
CA LEU A 257 -16.69 -3.74 0.16
C LEU A 257 -17.61 -3.39 1.34
N GLU A 258 -18.80 -4.01 1.41
CA GLU A 258 -19.71 -3.83 2.55
C GLU A 258 -19.04 -4.31 3.86
N HIS A 259 -18.44 -5.50 3.87
CA HIS A 259 -17.79 -6.04 5.06
C HIS A 259 -16.63 -5.17 5.57
N HIS A 260 -15.84 -4.63 4.65
CA HIS A 260 -14.72 -3.76 5.02
C HIS A 260 -15.18 -2.38 5.49
N LEU A 261 -16.23 -1.81 4.89
CA LEU A 261 -16.83 -0.56 5.37
C LEU A 261 -17.47 -0.72 6.76
N ALA A 262 -18.17 -1.84 7.00
CA ALA A 262 -18.72 -2.16 8.32
C ALA A 262 -17.62 -2.20 9.39
N ALA A 263 -16.55 -2.96 9.14
CA ALA A 263 -15.40 -3.03 10.05
C ALA A 263 -14.70 -1.67 10.24
N LEU A 264 -14.69 -0.83 9.21
CA LEU A 264 -14.17 0.53 9.30
C LEU A 264 -15.05 1.39 10.21
N PHE A 265 -16.38 1.34 10.07
CA PHE A 265 -17.29 2.06 10.96
C PHE A 265 -17.18 1.59 12.41
N ASP A 266 -17.06 0.28 12.64
CA ASP A 266 -16.84 -0.31 13.96
C ASP A 266 -15.54 0.22 14.60
N ALA A 267 -14.44 0.26 13.82
CA ALA A 267 -13.15 0.77 14.28
C ALA A 267 -13.18 2.26 14.65
N TYR A 268 -14.10 3.02 14.09
CA TYR A 268 -14.33 4.43 14.40
C TYR A 268 -15.44 4.65 15.44
N SER A 269 -16.04 3.58 15.99
CA SER A 269 -17.17 3.64 16.93
C SER A 269 -18.37 4.41 16.39
N ILE A 270 -18.61 4.29 15.07
CA ILE A 270 -19.79 4.86 14.42
C ILE A 270 -20.98 3.92 14.65
N VAL A 271 -22.13 4.48 15.05
CA VAL A 271 -23.39 3.72 15.19
C VAL A 271 -24.06 3.62 13.83
N TYR A 272 -24.42 2.42 13.39
CA TYR A 272 -25.11 2.17 12.12
C TYR A 272 -25.96 0.90 12.16
N THR A 273 -26.88 0.78 11.20
CA THR A 273 -27.52 -0.49 10.83
C THR A 273 -27.12 -0.86 9.41
N ALA A 274 -26.42 -2.00 9.25
CA ALA A 274 -26.16 -2.56 7.93
C ALA A 274 -27.42 -3.24 7.37
N GLN A 275 -27.71 -3.04 6.08
CA GLN A 275 -28.84 -3.67 5.38
C GLN A 275 -30.20 -3.47 6.07
N GLY A 276 -30.37 -2.33 6.76
CA GLY A 276 -31.59 -1.97 7.49
C GLY A 276 -32.77 -1.77 6.54
N ILE A 277 -33.95 -2.23 6.93
CA ILE A 277 -35.17 -2.08 6.11
C ILE A 277 -35.69 -0.64 6.26
N THR A 278 -35.88 0.05 5.14
CA THR A 278 -36.52 1.36 5.07
C THR A 278 -37.98 1.21 4.64
N GLU A 279 -38.43 1.83 3.55
CA GLU A 279 -39.78 1.65 3.05
C GLU A 279 -39.95 0.34 2.26
N GLY A 280 -40.97 -0.43 2.64
CA GLY A 280 -41.30 -1.70 1.99
C GLY A 280 -40.21 -2.74 2.21
N LYS A 281 -39.55 -3.17 1.13
CA LYS A 281 -38.45 -4.17 1.15
C LYS A 281 -37.10 -3.58 0.77
N LYS A 282 -36.99 -2.24 0.72
CA LYS A 282 -35.74 -1.56 0.35
C LYS A 282 -34.74 -1.65 1.50
N LYS A 283 -33.46 -1.81 1.12
CA LYS A 283 -32.35 -2.03 2.05
C LYS A 283 -31.13 -1.25 1.56
N PRO A 284 -30.94 0.00 1.99
CA PRO A 284 -29.64 0.65 1.81
C PRO A 284 -28.54 -0.18 2.47
N ASP A 285 -27.33 -0.12 1.92
CA ASP A 285 -26.21 -0.91 2.44
C ASP A 285 -25.87 -0.50 3.89
N PHE A 286 -25.89 0.80 4.19
CA PHE A 286 -25.74 1.34 5.54
C PHE A 286 -26.72 2.47 5.81
N LEU A 287 -27.25 2.48 7.05
CA LEU A 287 -28.15 3.49 7.57
C LEU A 287 -27.61 4.01 8.91
N PHE A 288 -27.52 5.34 9.04
CA PHE A 288 -26.95 6.01 10.22
C PHE A 288 -28.01 6.94 10.87
N PRO A 289 -28.13 6.96 12.21
CA PRO A 289 -27.40 6.10 13.16
C PRO A 289 -28.00 4.68 13.25
N SER A 290 -29.29 4.49 13.00
CA SER A 290 -29.89 3.15 12.99
C SER A 290 -31.23 3.10 12.23
N ALA A 291 -31.71 1.88 11.95
CA ALA A 291 -33.03 1.66 11.39
C ALA A 291 -34.15 2.10 12.33
N GLU A 292 -33.99 1.92 13.64
CA GLU A 292 -34.98 2.37 14.64
C GLU A 292 -35.15 3.89 14.59
N LYS A 293 -34.03 4.64 14.54
CA LYS A 293 -34.07 6.10 14.41
C LYS A 293 -34.58 6.56 13.06
N TYR A 294 -34.36 5.78 12.01
CA TYR A 294 -34.96 6.03 10.71
C TYR A 294 -36.48 5.84 10.68
N HIS A 295 -37.06 4.97 11.50
CA HIS A 295 -38.53 4.81 11.58
C HIS A 295 -39.17 5.74 12.62
N ASP A 296 -38.39 6.30 13.52
CA ASP A 296 -38.82 7.30 14.49
C ASP A 296 -39.06 8.67 13.83
N ILE A 297 -40.33 9.03 13.64
CA ILE A 297 -40.75 10.29 13.01
C ILE A 297 -40.30 11.51 13.82
N SER A 298 -40.12 11.37 15.15
CA SER A 298 -39.63 12.44 16.01
C SER A 298 -38.13 12.68 15.88
N PHE A 299 -37.39 11.71 15.34
CA PHE A 299 -35.96 11.84 15.12
C PHE A 299 -35.67 12.79 13.94
N PRO A 300 -34.78 13.81 14.11
CA PRO A 300 -34.49 14.78 13.07
C PRO A 300 -33.91 14.15 11.80
N THR A 301 -34.49 14.48 10.65
CA THR A 301 -34.03 14.00 9.34
C THR A 301 -32.61 14.49 9.02
N GLU A 302 -32.20 15.62 9.58
CA GLU A 302 -30.86 16.21 9.46
C GLU A 302 -29.77 15.33 10.08
N LYS A 303 -30.14 14.47 11.04
CA LYS A 303 -29.24 13.52 11.70
C LYS A 303 -29.29 12.12 11.08
N LEU A 304 -30.05 11.93 9.99
CA LEU A 304 -30.11 10.67 9.24
C LEU A 304 -29.19 10.72 8.03
N CYS A 305 -28.51 9.60 7.76
CA CYS A 305 -27.66 9.45 6.59
C CYS A 305 -27.74 8.01 6.05
N THR A 306 -27.53 7.84 4.75
CA THR A 306 -27.37 6.52 4.11
C THR A 306 -26.07 6.49 3.30
N LEU A 307 -25.44 5.32 3.25
CA LEU A 307 -24.31 5.05 2.36
C LEU A 307 -24.60 3.78 1.58
N ALA A 308 -24.55 3.88 0.26
CA ALA A 308 -24.51 2.72 -0.63
C ALA A 308 -23.05 2.34 -0.93
N ALA A 309 -22.76 1.05 -1.05
CA ALA A 309 -21.43 0.52 -1.36
C ALA A 309 -21.46 -0.19 -2.72
N LYS A 310 -20.72 0.32 -3.70
CA LYS A 310 -20.61 -0.29 -5.03
C LYS A 310 -19.16 -0.34 -5.49
N THR A 311 -18.60 -1.53 -5.66
CA THR A 311 -17.25 -1.71 -6.23
C THR A 311 -17.10 -1.06 -7.61
N THR A 312 -18.17 -1.09 -8.41
CA THR A 312 -18.25 -0.40 -9.70
C THR A 312 -19.62 0.23 -9.87
N CYS A 313 -19.66 1.53 -10.16
CA CYS A 313 -20.89 2.30 -10.31
C CYS A 313 -21.53 2.08 -11.68
N LYS A 314 -20.80 2.27 -12.80
CA LYS A 314 -21.33 2.26 -14.20
C LYS A 314 -22.80 2.69 -14.26
N ASP A 315 -23.74 1.96 -14.86
CA ASP A 315 -25.16 2.37 -14.90
C ASP A 315 -25.95 1.99 -13.62
N ARG A 316 -25.32 1.30 -12.67
CA ARG A 316 -25.97 0.73 -11.48
C ARG A 316 -26.13 1.72 -10.33
N TRP A 317 -25.53 2.91 -10.41
CA TRP A 317 -25.65 3.92 -9.36
C TRP A 317 -27.08 4.40 -9.15
N ARG A 318 -27.92 4.41 -10.21
CA ARG A 318 -29.32 4.86 -10.14
C ARG A 318 -30.18 4.03 -9.17
N GLN A 319 -29.74 2.82 -8.82
CA GLN A 319 -30.43 1.95 -7.86
C GLN A 319 -30.50 2.58 -6.46
N VAL A 320 -29.55 3.45 -6.10
CA VAL A 320 -29.44 4.05 -4.76
C VAL A 320 -30.41 5.21 -4.53
N LEU A 321 -31.01 5.76 -5.60
CA LEU A 321 -31.79 6.99 -5.54
C LEU A 321 -33.07 6.86 -4.72
N ASN A 322 -33.63 5.65 -4.68
CA ASN A 322 -34.93 5.40 -4.11
C ASN A 322 -34.87 4.56 -2.83
N GLU A 323 -33.70 4.33 -2.24
CA GLU A 323 -33.53 3.40 -1.10
C GLU A 323 -34.10 3.94 0.23
N ALA A 324 -34.29 5.25 0.39
CA ALA A 324 -34.78 5.85 1.63
C ALA A 324 -35.65 7.10 1.37
N ASN A 325 -36.98 6.99 1.49
CA ASN A 325 -37.88 8.11 1.16
C ASN A 325 -37.74 9.29 2.13
N ARG A 326 -37.51 9.05 3.43
CA ARG A 326 -37.24 10.14 4.40
C ARG A 326 -36.05 11.02 4.00
N LEU A 327 -35.12 10.52 3.18
CA LEU A 327 -33.91 11.20 2.73
C LEU A 327 -33.98 11.67 1.27
N ARG A 328 -35.17 11.70 0.64
CA ARG A 328 -35.31 11.98 -0.79
C ARG A 328 -34.66 13.31 -1.21
N SER A 329 -34.83 14.36 -0.42
CA SER A 329 -34.27 15.72 -0.64
C SER A 329 -32.89 15.95 -0.03
N LYS A 330 -32.24 14.89 0.50
CA LYS A 330 -30.92 14.97 1.12
C LYS A 330 -29.84 14.33 0.21
N PRO A 331 -28.56 14.64 0.44
CA PRO A 331 -27.45 13.98 -0.24
C PRO A 331 -27.47 12.46 -0.04
N LYS A 332 -27.17 11.72 -1.11
CA LYS A 332 -27.10 10.25 -1.13
C LYS A 332 -25.64 9.86 -1.29
N TYR A 333 -25.04 9.26 -0.28
CA TYR A 333 -23.62 8.93 -0.33
C TYR A 333 -23.42 7.58 -1.02
N LEU A 334 -22.46 7.53 -1.95
CA LEU A 334 -22.13 6.33 -2.71
C LEU A 334 -20.63 6.07 -2.61
N CYS A 335 -20.26 5.04 -1.84
CA CYS A 335 -18.88 4.57 -1.77
C CYS A 335 -18.53 3.72 -2.98
N THR A 336 -17.41 4.02 -3.64
CA THR A 336 -16.91 3.22 -4.76
C THR A 336 -15.40 3.07 -4.82
N LEU A 337 -14.95 1.94 -5.37
CA LEU A 337 -13.56 1.66 -5.72
C LEU A 337 -13.28 1.88 -7.21
N GLN A 338 -14.27 2.31 -8.00
CA GLN A 338 -14.10 2.56 -9.42
C GLN A 338 -13.12 3.70 -9.66
N GLN A 339 -12.07 3.42 -10.43
CA GLN A 339 -11.09 4.42 -10.83
C GLN A 339 -11.57 5.18 -12.06
N GLY A 340 -12.24 6.30 -11.81
CA GLY A 340 -12.74 7.20 -12.85
C GLY A 340 -14.20 6.96 -13.24
N ILE A 341 -14.91 8.06 -13.44
CA ILE A 341 -16.29 8.16 -13.93
C ILE A 341 -16.30 9.33 -14.92
N SER A 342 -17.07 9.22 -16.01
CA SER A 342 -17.11 10.28 -17.03
C SER A 342 -17.70 11.58 -16.45
N SER A 343 -17.30 12.73 -16.99
CA SER A 343 -17.83 14.03 -16.54
C SER A 343 -19.35 14.09 -16.64
N ALA A 344 -19.92 13.61 -17.74
CA ALA A 344 -21.37 13.56 -17.95
C ALA A 344 -22.07 12.73 -16.86
N GLN A 345 -21.55 11.54 -16.55
CA GLN A 345 -22.13 10.70 -15.50
C GLN A 345 -21.99 11.33 -14.11
N MET A 346 -20.88 12.02 -13.83
CA MET A 346 -20.72 12.76 -12.56
C MET A 346 -21.69 13.94 -12.44
N ASP A 347 -21.98 14.61 -13.57
CA ASP A 347 -22.96 15.69 -13.61
C ASP A 347 -24.38 15.15 -13.37
N GLU A 348 -24.75 14.03 -14.00
CA GLU A 348 -26.02 13.32 -13.71
C GLU A 348 -26.13 12.90 -12.22
N MET A 349 -25.05 12.36 -11.66
CA MET A 349 -25.01 11.99 -10.23
C MET A 349 -25.27 13.19 -9.33
N GLN A 350 -24.69 14.35 -9.67
CA GLN A 350 -24.88 15.56 -8.88
C GLN A 350 -26.30 16.12 -8.98
N GLU A 351 -26.90 16.11 -10.16
CA GLU A 351 -28.30 16.50 -10.37
C GLU A 351 -29.25 15.69 -9.47
N GLU A 352 -28.94 14.41 -9.27
CA GLU A 352 -29.67 13.49 -8.37
C GLU A 352 -29.22 13.55 -6.89
N CYS A 353 -28.38 14.53 -6.54
CA CYS A 353 -27.80 14.74 -5.21
C CYS A 353 -26.96 13.55 -4.69
N VAL A 354 -26.32 12.80 -5.58
CA VAL A 354 -25.38 11.73 -5.22
C VAL A 354 -23.99 12.31 -4.95
N VAL A 355 -23.45 11.98 -3.78
CA VAL A 355 -22.08 12.35 -3.37
C VAL A 355 -21.20 11.11 -3.39
N LEU A 356 -20.20 11.13 -4.26
CA LEU A 356 -19.22 10.05 -4.34
C LEU A 356 -18.29 10.07 -3.13
N VAL A 357 -18.11 8.91 -2.51
CA VAL A 357 -17.15 8.65 -1.43
C VAL A 357 -16.09 7.68 -1.95
N VAL A 358 -14.86 8.14 -2.13
CA VAL A 358 -13.81 7.41 -2.84
C VAL A 358 -12.52 7.44 -2.04
N PRO A 359 -11.76 6.34 -1.95
CA PRO A 359 -10.41 6.35 -1.37
C PRO A 359 -9.55 7.45 -1.97
N LYS A 360 -8.93 8.28 -1.11
CA LYS A 360 -8.07 9.40 -1.51
C LYS A 360 -7.08 9.07 -2.65
N PRO A 361 -6.37 7.92 -2.66
CA PRO A 361 -5.47 7.58 -3.76
C PRO A 361 -6.13 7.46 -5.14
N TYR A 362 -7.43 7.16 -5.19
CA TYR A 362 -8.18 6.96 -6.44
C TYR A 362 -8.83 8.26 -6.96
N ILE A 363 -8.97 9.32 -6.15
CA ILE A 363 -9.59 10.58 -6.60
C ILE A 363 -8.86 11.19 -7.81
N LYS A 364 -7.53 11.01 -7.89
CA LYS A 364 -6.71 11.51 -9.01
C LYS A 364 -7.09 10.94 -10.37
N THR A 365 -7.80 9.80 -10.42
CA THR A 365 -8.23 9.15 -11.67
C THR A 365 -9.54 9.74 -12.23
N PHE A 366 -10.20 10.65 -11.50
CA PHE A 366 -11.42 11.32 -11.93
C PHE A 366 -11.11 12.62 -12.69
N PRO A 367 -12.03 13.13 -13.53
CA PRO A 367 -11.86 14.41 -14.21
C PRO A 367 -11.49 15.55 -13.25
N ARG A 368 -10.36 16.25 -13.51
CA ARG A 368 -9.80 17.28 -12.61
C ARG A 368 -10.82 18.33 -12.18
N THR A 369 -11.70 18.76 -13.08
CA THR A 369 -12.73 19.79 -12.85
C THR A 369 -13.89 19.32 -11.95
N ARG A 370 -13.95 18.04 -11.58
CA ARG A 370 -15.01 17.44 -10.76
C ARG A 370 -14.51 16.82 -9.46
N GLN A 371 -13.18 16.72 -9.27
CA GLN A 371 -12.58 16.10 -8.09
C GLN A 371 -12.97 16.78 -6.77
N ASN A 372 -13.23 18.09 -6.77
CA ASN A 372 -13.62 18.87 -5.59
C ASN A 372 -14.97 18.45 -4.98
N ARG A 373 -15.82 17.76 -5.75
CA ARG A 373 -17.15 17.29 -5.31
C ARG A 373 -17.09 15.88 -4.69
N ILE A 374 -15.96 15.18 -4.81
CA ILE A 374 -15.76 13.82 -4.29
C ILE A 374 -15.29 13.91 -2.83
N TRP A 375 -15.85 13.06 -1.97
CA TRP A 375 -15.44 12.94 -0.57
C TRP A 375 -14.45 11.78 -0.41
N THR A 376 -13.46 11.94 0.47
CA THR A 376 -12.60 10.84 0.90
C THR A 376 -13.34 9.95 1.91
N ILE A 377 -12.86 8.73 2.14
CA ILE A 377 -13.38 7.86 3.21
C ILE A 377 -13.25 8.58 4.55
N HIS A 378 -12.07 9.17 4.81
CA HIS A 378 -11.82 9.93 6.02
C HIS A 378 -12.83 11.07 6.23
N LYS A 379 -13.12 11.86 5.18
CA LYS A 379 -14.08 12.96 5.27
C LYS A 379 -15.49 12.45 5.62
N PHE A 380 -15.92 11.36 4.99
CA PHE A 380 -17.22 10.77 5.28
C PHE A 380 -17.32 10.27 6.72
N VAL A 381 -16.29 9.57 7.22
CA VAL A 381 -16.21 9.11 8.61
C VAL A 381 -16.32 10.26 9.60
N SER A 382 -15.55 11.34 9.39
CA SER A 382 -15.60 12.54 10.26
C SER A 382 -16.99 13.19 10.24
N TYR A 383 -17.61 13.30 9.07
CA TYR A 383 -18.97 13.82 8.93
C TYR A 383 -20.00 13.00 9.71
N ILE A 384 -19.94 11.67 9.64
CA ILE A 384 -20.86 10.81 10.39
C ILE A 384 -20.65 10.95 11.91
N LYS A 385 -19.39 11.10 12.37
CA LYS A 385 -19.11 11.36 13.79
C LYS A 385 -19.71 12.68 14.28
N GLU A 386 -19.60 13.73 13.48
CA GLU A 386 -20.21 15.02 13.78
C GLU A 386 -21.74 14.93 13.83
N LEU A 387 -22.38 14.15 12.94
CA LEU A 387 -23.82 13.91 12.99
C LEU A 387 -24.29 13.17 14.24
N GLN A 388 -23.45 12.28 14.78
CA GLN A 388 -23.75 11.45 15.96
C GLN A 388 -23.34 12.12 17.29
N SER A 389 -22.64 13.24 17.21
CA SER A 389 -22.40 14.12 18.35
C SER A 389 -23.68 14.91 18.67
#